data_AF-A0A1A8AK42-F1
#
_entry.id   AF-A0A1A8AK42-F1
#
_cell.length_a   1.000
_cell.length_b   1.000
_cell.length_c   1.000
_cell.angle_alpha   90.00
_cell.angle_beta   90.00
_cell.angle_gamma   90.00
#
_symmetry.space_group_name_H-M   'P 1'
#
loop_
_entity.id
_entity.type
_entity.pdbx_description
1 polymer ?
#
loop_
_entity_poly.entity_id
_entity_poly.type
_entity_poly.pdbx_seq_one_letter_code
_entity_poly.pdbx_strand_id
1 'polypeptide(L)'
;VPDKSLNPPLPDKFFDYVDRVPWAFTVTEVNGLILVGLWLVQWVFLKHKAIVGRRCFFLIGTLYMYRCVTMYITTLPVPGKHMVCAPKLYNDSTGKIWRILQLISGGGLSLTGSHLMCGDFLYSGHTVMLTLSYLFIKEYSPSWMWWYHWFCWALSASGVICILVGHEHYSIDVVIAYFVTTRIFWWYHTLANSHGLRRAPNNFLSRTWWNPIFDFLEKNVQTTVPVVFWSPLALLSSCRQRYRVVGGERVE
;
A
#
# COMPACT_ATOMS: atom_id res chain seq x y z
N VAL A 1 17.42 15.75 -1.44
CA VAL A 1 18.12 15.14 -2.59
C VAL A 1 19.43 15.86 -2.83
N PRO A 2 20.49 15.13 -3.21
CA PRO A 2 21.72 15.68 -3.75
C PRO A 2 21.46 16.59 -4.97
N ASP A 3 22.37 17.52 -5.25
CA ASP A 3 22.27 18.40 -6.42
C ASP A 3 22.40 17.59 -7.72
N LYS A 4 21.51 17.84 -8.68
CA LYS A 4 21.46 17.18 -10.00
C LYS A 4 22.64 17.53 -10.89
N SER A 5 23.27 18.68 -10.67
CA SER A 5 24.45 19.11 -11.42
C SER A 5 25.71 18.36 -10.99
N LEU A 6 25.76 17.94 -9.72
CA LEU A 6 26.90 17.24 -9.12
C LEU A 6 26.75 15.72 -9.13
N ASN A 7 25.51 15.21 -9.12
CA ASN A 7 25.22 13.78 -9.06
C ASN A 7 24.27 13.39 -10.20
N PRO A 8 24.79 12.82 -11.30
CA PRO A 8 23.93 12.32 -12.38
C PRO A 8 23.07 11.13 -11.90
N PRO A 9 21.99 10.79 -12.64
CA PRO A 9 21.21 9.58 -12.38
C PRO A 9 22.11 8.34 -12.36
N LEU A 10 21.77 7.38 -11.51
CA LEU A 10 22.47 6.11 -11.48
C LEU A 10 22.19 5.32 -12.77
N PRO A 11 23.17 4.54 -13.26
CA PRO A 11 22.95 3.69 -14.43
C PRO A 11 21.91 2.62 -14.08
N ASP A 12 20.81 2.61 -14.83
CA ASP A 12 19.75 1.62 -14.72
C ASP A 12 19.62 0.89 -16.06
N LYS A 13 19.80 -0.42 -16.02
CA LYS A 13 19.84 -1.24 -17.23
C LYS A 13 18.53 -1.17 -18.02
N PHE A 14 17.40 -0.95 -17.36
CA PHE A 14 16.11 -0.81 -18.04
C PHE A 14 16.02 0.51 -18.82
N PHE A 15 16.51 1.60 -18.24
CA PHE A 15 16.49 2.92 -18.87
C PHE A 15 17.41 3.01 -20.09
N ASP A 16 18.41 2.12 -20.20
CA ASP A 16 19.25 2.01 -21.39
C ASP A 16 18.50 1.45 -22.61
N TYR A 17 17.42 0.68 -22.39
CA TYR A 17 16.67 -0.01 -23.45
C TYR A 17 15.31 0.60 -23.75
N VAL A 18 14.73 1.32 -22.80
CA VAL A 18 13.37 1.87 -22.90
C VAL A 18 13.45 3.37 -22.71
N ASP A 19 12.93 4.11 -23.68
CA ASP A 19 12.78 5.56 -23.57
C ASP A 19 11.58 5.93 -22.70
N ARG A 20 11.71 7.07 -22.02
CA ARG A 20 10.66 7.58 -21.14
C ARG A 20 9.37 7.87 -21.91
N VAL A 21 8.26 7.35 -21.40
CA VAL A 21 6.92 7.72 -21.86
C VAL A 21 6.20 8.55 -20.78
N PRO A 22 5.90 9.84 -21.03
CA PRO A 22 5.44 10.77 -20.00
C PRO A 22 4.03 10.46 -19.47
N TRP A 23 3.15 9.86 -20.28
CA TRP A 23 1.80 9.50 -19.86
C TRP A 23 1.74 8.18 -19.07
N ALA A 24 2.80 7.37 -19.10
CA ALA A 24 2.80 6.04 -18.47
C ALA A 24 2.56 6.15 -16.96
N PHE A 25 3.16 7.13 -16.30
CA PHE A 25 2.97 7.30 -14.86
C PHE A 25 1.53 7.65 -14.48
N THR A 26 0.84 8.47 -15.28
CA THR A 26 -0.59 8.75 -15.06
C THR A 26 -1.42 7.47 -15.12
N VAL A 27 -1.09 6.54 -16.02
CA VAL A 27 -1.76 5.23 -16.08
C VAL A 27 -1.51 4.40 -14.82
N THR A 28 -0.29 4.41 -14.28
CA THR A 28 0.01 3.77 -12.98
C THR A 28 -0.91 4.31 -11.88
N GLU A 29 -1.05 5.64 -11.78
CA GLU A 29 -1.84 6.26 -10.72
C GLU A 29 -3.33 5.97 -10.86
N VAL A 30 -3.86 6.03 -12.08
CA VAL A 30 -5.25 5.66 -12.38
C VAL A 30 -5.49 4.19 -12.06
N ASN A 31 -4.62 3.28 -12.48
CA ASN A 31 -4.72 1.85 -12.16
C ASN A 31 -4.66 1.60 -10.65
N GLY A 32 -3.78 2.33 -9.95
CA GLY A 32 -3.66 2.30 -8.50
C GLY A 32 -4.95 2.72 -7.79
N LEU A 33 -5.54 3.84 -8.21
CA LEU A 33 -6.82 4.34 -7.70
C LEU A 33 -7.95 3.34 -7.94
N ILE A 34 -8.04 2.77 -9.14
CA ILE A 34 -9.04 1.74 -9.47
C ILE A 34 -8.86 0.53 -8.56
N LEU A 35 -7.64 0.02 -8.40
CA LEU A 35 -7.36 -1.18 -7.62
C LEU A 35 -7.62 -0.98 -6.13
N VAL A 36 -7.22 0.17 -5.57
CA VAL A 36 -7.55 0.55 -4.19
C VAL A 36 -9.07 0.71 -4.03
N GLY A 37 -9.75 1.32 -5.00
CA GLY A 37 -11.20 1.44 -5.00
C GLY A 37 -11.91 0.08 -4.96
N LEU A 38 -11.50 -0.86 -5.83
CA LEU A 38 -12.02 -2.22 -5.85
C LEU A 38 -11.79 -2.94 -4.52
N TRP A 39 -10.59 -2.81 -3.95
CA TRP A 39 -10.28 -3.34 -2.63
C TRP A 39 -11.19 -2.77 -1.54
N LEU A 40 -11.38 -1.46 -1.49
CA LEU A 40 -12.24 -0.80 -0.49
C LEU A 40 -13.69 -1.26 -0.61
N VAL A 41 -14.21 -1.37 -1.84
CA VAL A 41 -15.55 -1.89 -2.10
C VAL A 41 -15.65 -3.31 -1.56
N GLN A 42 -14.72 -4.21 -1.92
CA GLN A 42 -14.68 -5.59 -1.42
C GLN A 42 -14.62 -5.64 0.11
N TRP A 43 -13.78 -4.81 0.72
CA TRP A 43 -13.60 -4.75 2.17
C TRP A 43 -14.88 -4.35 2.93
N VAL A 44 -15.66 -3.40 2.40
CA VAL A 44 -16.94 -2.98 3.01
C VAL A 44 -17.95 -4.12 3.06
N PHE A 45 -17.97 -4.98 2.03
CA PHE A 45 -18.87 -6.13 1.96
C PHE A 45 -18.42 -7.34 2.78
N LEU A 46 -17.17 -7.39 3.25
CA LEU A 46 -16.69 -8.51 4.07
C LEU A 46 -17.37 -8.55 5.44
N LYS A 47 -17.83 -9.74 5.85
CA LYS A 47 -18.44 -9.95 7.18
C LYS A 47 -17.47 -9.64 8.32
N HIS A 48 -16.21 -10.05 8.17
CA HIS A 48 -15.15 -9.88 9.16
C HIS A 48 -14.28 -8.64 8.91
N LYS A 49 -14.87 -7.56 8.37
CA LYS A 49 -14.16 -6.31 7.98
C LYS A 49 -13.24 -5.72 9.05
N ALA A 50 -13.59 -5.83 10.33
CA ALA A 50 -12.74 -5.33 11.41
C ALA A 50 -11.43 -6.11 11.55
N ILE A 51 -11.46 -7.45 11.38
CA ILE A 51 -10.26 -8.28 11.44
C ILE A 51 -9.38 -7.97 10.22
N VAL A 52 -9.98 -8.03 9.03
CA VAL A 52 -9.28 -7.77 7.77
C VAL A 52 -8.69 -6.36 7.72
N GLY A 53 -9.42 -5.36 8.23
CA GLY A 53 -8.95 -3.98 8.33
C GLY A 53 -7.72 -3.85 9.22
N ARG A 54 -7.71 -4.48 10.40
CA ARG A 54 -6.52 -4.49 11.29
C ARG A 54 -5.30 -5.08 10.60
N ARG A 55 -5.47 -6.19 9.87
CA ARG A 55 -4.39 -6.83 9.08
C ARG A 55 -3.88 -5.89 7.99
N CYS A 56 -4.79 -5.24 7.27
CA CYS A 56 -4.49 -4.28 6.22
C CYS A 56 -3.69 -3.07 6.74
N PHE A 57 -4.19 -2.40 7.79
CA PHE A 57 -3.50 -1.24 8.37
C PHE A 57 -2.14 -1.59 8.95
N PHE A 58 -2.00 -2.77 9.58
CA PHE A 58 -0.72 -3.24 10.06
C PHE A 58 0.29 -3.44 8.91
N LEU A 59 -0.10 -4.15 7.84
CA LEU A 59 0.77 -4.38 6.69
C LEU A 59 1.16 -3.07 5.99
N ILE A 60 0.20 -2.16 5.77
CA ILE A 60 0.47 -0.82 5.22
C ILE A 60 1.45 -0.08 6.13
N GLY A 61 1.19 -0.04 7.44
CA GLY A 61 2.04 0.63 8.42
C GLY A 61 3.48 0.10 8.41
N THR A 62 3.66 -1.21 8.42
CA THR A 62 5.00 -1.84 8.37
C THR A 62 5.74 -1.53 7.07
N LEU A 63 5.08 -1.61 5.92
CA LEU A 63 5.70 -1.35 4.62
C LEU A 63 6.11 0.12 4.46
N TYR A 64 5.25 1.05 4.88
CA TYR A 64 5.57 2.48 4.83
C TYR A 64 6.58 2.89 5.92
N MET A 65 6.65 2.17 7.04
CA MET A 65 7.74 2.34 8.00
C MET A 65 9.10 1.99 7.37
N TYR A 66 9.19 0.88 6.63
CA TYR A 66 10.41 0.53 5.89
C TYR A 66 10.77 1.57 4.82
N ARG A 67 9.77 2.17 4.16
CA ARG A 67 9.98 3.32 3.26
C ARG A 67 10.61 4.51 4.00
N CYS A 68 10.10 4.87 5.18
CA CYS A 68 10.67 5.95 5.98
C CYS A 68 12.11 5.66 6.42
N VAL A 69 12.40 4.43 6.86
CA VAL A 69 13.75 4.02 7.27
C VAL A 69 14.72 4.06 6.09
N THR A 70 14.34 3.54 4.92
CA THR A 70 15.21 3.54 3.73
C THR A 70 15.48 4.95 3.22
N MET A 71 14.46 5.82 3.19
CA MET A 71 14.61 7.24 2.84
C MET A 71 15.50 8.00 3.82
N TYR A 72 15.44 7.67 5.13
CA TYR A 72 16.29 8.27 6.15
C TYR A 72 17.76 7.83 6.02
N ILE A 73 18.01 6.54 5.78
CA ILE A 73 19.36 5.97 5.66
C ILE A 73 20.02 6.40 4.35
N THR A 74 19.27 6.45 3.25
CA THR A 74 19.84 6.72 1.92
C THR A 74 18.90 7.55 1.07
N THR A 75 19.41 8.70 0.60
CA THR A 75 18.71 9.53 -0.37
C THR A 75 19.39 9.40 -1.73
N LEU A 76 18.75 8.71 -2.66
CA LEU A 76 19.27 8.49 -4.01
C LEU A 76 19.05 9.72 -4.92
N PRO A 77 19.91 9.92 -5.94
CA PRO A 77 19.72 10.96 -6.93
C PRO A 77 18.49 10.66 -7.79
N VAL A 78 17.85 11.70 -8.31
CA VAL A 78 16.62 11.59 -9.10
C VAL A 78 16.88 10.78 -10.39
N PRO A 79 16.01 9.82 -10.75
CA PRO A 79 16.20 8.97 -11.94
C PRO A 79 16.14 9.74 -13.26
N GLY A 80 15.51 10.92 -13.29
CA GLY A 80 15.37 11.72 -14.51
C GLY A 80 15.51 13.23 -14.30
N LYS A 81 16.05 13.90 -15.34
CA LYS A 81 16.18 15.37 -15.38
C LYS A 81 14.82 16.08 -15.43
N HIS A 82 13.76 15.41 -15.88
CA HIS A 82 12.41 15.91 -16.10
C HIS A 82 11.61 16.21 -14.80
N MET A 83 12.05 15.69 -13.66
CA MET A 83 11.38 15.86 -12.37
C MET A 83 11.66 17.24 -11.76
N VAL A 84 10.67 18.14 -11.67
CA VAL A 84 10.87 19.43 -10.99
C VAL A 84 10.59 19.25 -9.49
N CYS A 85 11.64 19.36 -8.68
CA CYS A 85 11.56 19.21 -7.23
C CYS A 85 11.32 20.58 -6.59
N ALA A 86 10.32 20.73 -5.72
CA ALA A 86 10.14 21.98 -5.00
C ALA A 86 11.24 22.19 -3.94
N PRO A 87 11.65 23.44 -3.71
CA PRO A 87 12.81 23.77 -2.90
C PRO A 87 12.67 23.29 -1.45
N LYS A 88 13.81 23.03 -0.80
CA LYS A 88 13.84 22.73 0.63
C LYS A 88 13.44 23.98 1.42
N LEU A 89 12.43 23.87 2.28
CA LEU A 89 12.07 24.93 3.22
C LEU A 89 13.03 24.88 4.43
N TYR A 90 13.96 25.82 4.47
CA TYR A 90 14.82 26.05 5.64
C TYR A 90 14.11 26.99 6.61
N ASN A 91 14.08 26.64 7.90
CA ASN A 91 13.56 27.46 9.01
C ASN A 91 12.09 27.92 8.98
N ASP A 92 11.27 27.52 8.00
CA ASP A 92 9.83 27.84 7.98
C ASP A 92 8.98 26.64 8.45
N SER A 93 8.59 26.65 9.72
CA SER A 93 7.75 25.62 10.35
C SER A 93 6.32 25.62 9.78
N THR A 94 5.77 26.79 9.45
CA THR A 94 4.39 26.93 8.96
C THR A 94 4.28 26.42 7.54
N GLY A 95 5.23 26.76 6.65
CA GLY A 95 5.27 26.22 5.30
C GLY A 95 5.54 24.72 5.24
N LYS A 96 6.31 24.15 6.20
CA LYS A 96 6.45 22.70 6.34
C LYS A 96 5.11 22.03 6.65
N ILE A 97 4.35 22.56 7.61
CA ILE A 97 3.02 22.03 7.99
C ILE A 97 2.05 22.12 6.81
N TRP A 98 2.01 23.25 6.10
CA TRP A 98 1.13 23.41 4.94
C TRP A 98 1.43 22.39 3.83
N ARG A 99 2.71 22.14 3.57
CA ARG A 99 3.14 21.14 2.58
C ARG A 99 2.79 19.71 3.02
N ILE A 100 2.88 19.41 4.31
CA ILE A 100 2.43 18.13 4.88
C ILE A 100 0.91 17.97 4.71
N LEU A 101 0.13 19.00 5.03
CA LEU A 101 -1.32 18.98 4.87
C LEU A 101 -1.73 18.79 3.41
N GLN A 102 -1.03 19.46 2.47
CA GLN A 102 -1.26 19.30 1.03
C GLN A 102 -0.91 17.90 0.51
N LEU A 103 0.13 17.27 1.08
CA LEU A 103 0.49 15.88 0.75
C LEU A 103 -0.55 14.88 1.29
N ILE A 104 -1.04 15.11 2.50
CA ILE A 104 -2.08 14.28 3.12
C ILE A 104 -3.40 14.42 2.35
N SER A 105 -3.80 15.65 1.99
CA SER A 105 -5.03 15.90 1.23
C SER A 105 -4.97 15.35 -0.19
N GLY A 106 -3.78 15.33 -0.80
CA GLY A 106 -3.54 14.70 -2.11
C GLY A 106 -3.41 13.17 -2.08
N GLY A 107 -3.48 12.54 -0.90
CA GLY A 107 -3.38 11.08 -0.75
C GLY A 107 -2.05 10.49 -1.20
N GLY A 108 -1.01 11.32 -1.39
CA GLY A 108 0.27 10.90 -1.93
C GLY A 108 0.31 10.66 -3.45
N LEU A 109 -0.70 11.12 -4.21
CA LEU A 109 -0.75 11.03 -5.67
C LEU A 109 -0.15 12.28 -6.34
N SER A 110 0.45 12.08 -7.51
CA SER A 110 1.02 13.10 -8.40
C SER A 110 -0.04 13.77 -9.28
N LEU A 111 -1.13 13.06 -9.62
CA LEU A 111 -2.30 13.61 -10.32
C LEU A 111 -2.90 14.88 -9.67
N THR A 112 -2.76 15.04 -8.36
CA THR A 112 -3.26 16.20 -7.60
C THR A 112 -2.26 17.37 -7.54
N GLY A 113 -1.13 17.28 -8.24
CA GLY A 113 -0.07 18.30 -8.25
C GLY A 113 0.80 18.34 -6.99
N SER A 114 0.68 17.34 -6.10
CA SER A 114 1.39 17.27 -4.81
C SER A 114 2.80 16.64 -4.88
N HIS A 115 3.19 16.01 -5.98
CA HIS A 115 4.51 15.35 -6.13
C HIS A 115 5.62 16.32 -6.56
N LEU A 116 5.80 17.39 -5.78
CA LEU A 116 6.99 18.23 -5.88
C LEU A 116 8.06 17.80 -4.85
N MET A 117 7.92 16.61 -4.25
CA MET A 117 8.80 16.08 -3.21
C MET A 117 9.71 15.00 -3.77
N CYS A 118 10.92 15.39 -4.15
CA CYS A 118 11.93 14.43 -4.59
C CYS A 118 12.68 13.88 -3.37
N GLY A 119 12.87 12.56 -3.31
CA GLY A 119 13.65 11.91 -2.26
C GLY A 119 13.31 10.45 -2.00
N ASP A 120 12.20 9.95 -2.55
CA ASP A 120 11.74 8.57 -2.36
C ASP A 120 12.07 7.68 -3.57
N PHE A 121 13.37 7.45 -3.82
CA PHE A 121 13.85 6.72 -4.99
C PHE A 121 14.58 5.42 -4.63
N LEU A 122 14.27 4.80 -3.49
CA LEU A 122 14.80 3.48 -3.10
C LEU A 122 13.68 2.47 -2.85
N TYR A 123 12.52 2.93 -2.38
CA TYR A 123 11.40 2.07 -2.03
C TYR A 123 10.09 2.61 -2.60
N SER A 124 9.66 2.08 -3.75
CA SER A 124 8.53 2.60 -4.51
C SER A 124 7.18 2.40 -3.79
N GLY A 125 6.61 3.48 -3.27
CA GLY A 125 5.28 3.46 -2.64
C GLY A 125 4.14 3.06 -3.59
N HIS A 126 4.21 3.43 -4.87
CA HIS A 126 3.21 3.04 -5.87
C HIS A 126 3.23 1.54 -6.13
N THR A 127 4.42 0.95 -6.21
CA THR A 127 4.58 -0.50 -6.34
C THR A 127 4.01 -1.22 -5.12
N VAL A 128 4.28 -0.73 -3.92
CA VAL A 128 3.69 -1.27 -2.67
C VAL A 128 2.16 -1.21 -2.72
N MET A 129 1.59 -0.05 -3.07
CA MET A 129 0.13 0.14 -3.14
C MET A 129 -0.51 -0.82 -4.16
N LEU A 130 0.02 -0.91 -5.38
CA LEU A 130 -0.50 -1.77 -6.44
C LEU A 130 -0.40 -3.26 -6.08
N THR A 131 0.75 -3.67 -5.56
CA THR A 131 1.00 -5.09 -5.24
C THR A 131 0.21 -5.51 -4.02
N LEU A 132 0.22 -4.72 -2.95
CA LEU A 132 -0.52 -5.00 -1.72
C LEU A 132 -2.03 -5.03 -1.95
N SER A 133 -2.58 -4.07 -2.72
CA SER A 133 -4.02 -4.04 -3.02
C SER A 133 -4.46 -5.29 -3.78
N TYR A 134 -3.69 -5.71 -4.80
CA TYR A 134 -3.96 -6.95 -5.52
C TYR A 134 -3.87 -8.20 -4.62
N LEU A 135 -2.84 -8.29 -3.76
CA LEU A 135 -2.69 -9.43 -2.84
C LEU A 135 -3.86 -9.53 -1.86
N PHE A 136 -4.31 -8.40 -1.31
CA PHE A 136 -5.49 -8.36 -0.44
C PHE A 136 -6.78 -8.74 -1.17
N ILE A 137 -6.98 -8.22 -2.39
CA ILE A 137 -8.12 -8.58 -3.24
C ILE A 137 -8.15 -10.10 -3.45
N LYS A 138 -7.00 -10.68 -3.83
CA LYS A 138 -6.88 -12.12 -4.10
C LYS A 138 -7.13 -12.98 -2.87
N GLU A 139 -6.55 -12.63 -1.73
CA GLU A 139 -6.68 -13.40 -0.47
C GLU A 139 -8.12 -13.40 0.07
N TYR A 140 -8.80 -12.25 0.02
CA TYR A 140 -10.14 -12.10 0.58
C TYR A 140 -11.26 -12.16 -0.46
N SER A 141 -11.01 -12.79 -1.62
CA SER A 141 -12.00 -13.02 -2.67
C SER A 141 -12.21 -14.52 -2.88
N PRO A 142 -13.44 -14.97 -3.23
CA PRO A 142 -13.70 -16.36 -3.53
C PRO A 142 -12.92 -16.83 -4.76
N SER A 143 -12.51 -18.10 -4.77
CA SER A 143 -11.74 -18.71 -5.87
C SER A 143 -12.50 -18.81 -7.19
N TRP A 144 -13.84 -18.84 -7.16
CA TRP A 144 -14.67 -18.88 -8.37
C TRP A 144 -14.63 -17.56 -9.17
N MET A 145 -14.23 -16.44 -8.54
CA MET A 145 -14.10 -15.13 -9.18
C MET A 145 -12.75 -14.96 -9.91
N TRP A 146 -12.31 -15.99 -10.63
CA TRP A 146 -10.99 -16.03 -11.27
C TRP A 146 -10.79 -14.92 -12.31
N TRP A 147 -11.85 -14.54 -13.06
CA TRP A 147 -11.82 -13.41 -14.00
C TRP A 147 -11.48 -12.09 -13.32
N TYR A 148 -12.05 -11.85 -12.14
CA TYR A 148 -11.79 -10.67 -11.33
C TYR A 148 -10.34 -10.65 -10.84
N HIS A 149 -9.79 -11.81 -10.44
CA HIS A 149 -8.38 -11.91 -10.06
C HIS A 149 -7.44 -11.61 -11.23
N TRP A 150 -7.73 -12.12 -12.43
CA TRP A 150 -6.94 -11.81 -13.62
C TRP A 150 -7.01 -10.34 -14.00
N PHE A 151 -8.19 -9.74 -13.92
CA PHE A 151 -8.36 -8.31 -14.17
C PHE A 151 -7.54 -7.46 -13.18
N CYS A 152 -7.65 -7.72 -11.88
CA CYS A 152 -6.88 -7.02 -10.86
C CYS A 152 -5.37 -7.27 -10.97
N TRP A 153 -4.96 -8.49 -11.36
CA TRP A 153 -3.57 -8.82 -11.63
C TRP A 153 -3.05 -8.01 -12.82
N ALA A 154 -3.81 -7.93 -13.92
CA ALA A 154 -3.44 -7.17 -15.11
C ALA A 154 -3.32 -5.67 -14.80
N LEU A 155 -4.23 -5.10 -14.00
CA LEU A 155 -4.13 -3.71 -13.54
C LEU A 155 -2.87 -3.46 -12.70
N SER A 156 -2.57 -4.36 -11.77
CA SER A 156 -1.37 -4.28 -10.92
C SER A 156 -0.08 -4.39 -11.76
N ALA A 157 -0.01 -5.40 -12.63
CA ALA A 157 1.15 -5.65 -13.49
C ALA A 157 1.39 -4.50 -14.49
N SER A 158 0.33 -4.04 -15.17
CA SER A 158 0.43 -2.88 -16.07
C SER A 158 0.85 -1.62 -15.33
N GLY A 159 0.31 -1.36 -14.13
CA GLY A 159 0.71 -0.24 -13.29
C GLY A 159 2.20 -0.27 -12.94
N VAL A 160 2.73 -1.45 -12.57
CA VAL A 160 4.15 -1.64 -12.24
C VAL A 160 5.05 -1.43 -13.47
N ILE A 161 4.66 -1.96 -14.63
CA ILE A 161 5.40 -1.75 -15.89
C ILE A 161 5.41 -0.26 -16.25
N CYS A 162 4.26 0.42 -16.14
CA CYS A 162 4.14 1.83 -16.41
C CYS A 162 4.98 2.73 -15.47
N ILE A 163 5.28 2.29 -14.24
CA ILE A 163 6.22 3.00 -13.35
C ILE A 163 7.62 3.03 -13.98
N LEU A 164 8.08 1.87 -14.46
CA LEU A 164 9.41 1.73 -15.07
C LEU A 164 9.49 2.54 -16.34
N VAL A 165 8.48 2.44 -17.21
CA VAL A 165 8.38 3.17 -18.49
C VAL A 165 8.25 4.69 -18.28
N GLY A 166 7.66 5.13 -17.16
CA GLY A 166 7.62 6.54 -16.76
C GLY A 166 8.96 7.12 -16.33
N HIS A 167 9.95 6.26 -16.03
CA HIS A 167 11.26 6.60 -15.46
C HIS A 167 11.14 7.36 -14.12
N GLU A 168 10.08 7.06 -13.36
CA GLU A 168 9.77 7.76 -12.11
C GLU A 168 10.48 7.12 -10.90
N HIS A 169 10.77 5.82 -10.98
CA HIS A 169 11.54 5.05 -10.01
C HIS A 169 12.58 4.19 -10.72
N TYR A 170 13.70 3.90 -10.06
CA TYR A 170 14.65 2.93 -10.57
C TYR A 170 14.04 1.52 -10.57
N SER A 171 14.51 0.67 -11.47
CA SER A 171 14.12 -0.73 -11.58
C SER A 171 14.31 -1.48 -10.26
N ILE A 172 15.42 -1.18 -9.58
CA ILE A 172 15.74 -1.79 -8.28
C ILE A 172 14.71 -1.42 -7.21
N ASP A 173 14.18 -0.19 -7.22
CA ASP A 173 13.17 0.27 -6.26
C ASP A 173 11.89 -0.56 -6.38
N VAL A 174 11.49 -0.84 -7.62
CA VAL A 174 10.31 -1.64 -7.94
C VAL A 174 10.52 -3.09 -7.52
N VAL A 175 11.69 -3.67 -7.79
CA VAL A 175 12.02 -5.06 -7.41
C VAL A 175 12.05 -5.21 -5.89
N ILE A 176 12.72 -4.31 -5.16
CA ILE A 176 12.79 -4.33 -3.69
C ILE A 176 11.38 -4.15 -3.10
N ALA A 177 10.61 -3.18 -3.58
CA ALA A 177 9.25 -2.94 -3.11
C ALA A 177 8.35 -4.17 -3.31
N TYR A 178 8.39 -4.79 -4.49
CA TYR A 178 7.65 -6.02 -4.78
C TYR A 178 8.06 -7.17 -3.85
N PHE A 179 9.37 -7.39 -3.69
CA PHE A 179 9.89 -8.47 -2.86
C PHE A 179 9.50 -8.29 -1.39
N VAL A 180 9.76 -7.12 -0.81
CA VAL A 180 9.41 -6.84 0.59
C VAL A 180 7.90 -6.96 0.81
N THR A 181 7.09 -6.41 -0.09
CA THR A 181 5.62 -6.44 0.03
C THR A 181 5.08 -7.87 0.03
N THR A 182 5.47 -8.68 -0.96
CA THR A 182 5.02 -10.07 -1.07
C THR A 182 5.48 -10.93 0.10
N ARG A 183 6.73 -10.77 0.55
CA ARG A 183 7.28 -11.55 1.68
C ARG A 183 6.58 -11.24 2.99
N ILE A 184 6.41 -9.97 3.35
CA ILE A 184 5.70 -9.61 4.59
C ILE A 184 4.25 -10.08 4.51
N PHE A 185 3.57 -9.90 3.38
CA PHE A 185 2.19 -10.34 3.19
C PHE A 185 2.04 -11.84 3.43
N TRP A 186 2.88 -12.67 2.81
CA TRP A 186 2.83 -14.11 2.97
C TRP A 186 3.26 -14.58 4.36
N TRP A 187 4.29 -13.99 4.95
CA TRP A 187 4.70 -14.33 6.32
C TRP A 187 3.59 -14.04 7.33
N TYR A 188 2.95 -12.88 7.19
CA TYR A 188 1.82 -12.48 8.02
C TYR A 188 0.64 -13.46 7.89
N HIS A 189 0.20 -13.74 6.66
CA HIS A 189 -0.96 -14.61 6.44
C HIS A 189 -0.64 -16.08 6.75
N THR A 190 0.60 -16.53 6.56
CA THR A 190 1.01 -17.89 6.98
C THR A 190 0.88 -18.04 8.50
N LEU A 191 1.35 -17.06 9.27
CA LEU A 191 1.25 -17.09 10.74
C LEU A 191 -0.19 -16.93 11.23
N ALA A 192 -0.99 -16.12 10.53
CA ALA A 192 -2.40 -15.89 10.85
C ALA A 192 -3.30 -17.09 10.53
N ASN A 193 -3.03 -17.81 9.44
CA ASN A 193 -3.87 -18.91 8.97
C ASN A 193 -3.42 -20.28 9.51
N SER A 194 -2.16 -20.43 9.98
CA SER A 194 -1.62 -21.70 10.48
C SER A 194 -1.42 -21.70 12.00
N HIS A 195 -2.45 -22.05 12.76
CA HIS A 195 -2.39 -22.09 14.23
C HIS A 195 -1.36 -23.08 14.79
N GLY A 196 -1.14 -24.22 14.10
CA GLY A 196 -0.12 -25.19 14.46
C GLY A 196 1.30 -24.61 14.39
N LEU A 197 1.57 -23.80 13.37
CA LEU A 197 2.85 -23.10 13.22
C LEU A 197 3.02 -22.02 14.28
N ARG A 198 1.96 -21.25 14.58
CA ARG A 198 2.00 -20.19 15.61
C ARG A 198 2.36 -20.73 17.00
N ARG A 199 1.87 -21.92 17.36
CA ARG A 199 2.14 -22.57 18.66
C ARG A 199 3.37 -23.46 18.68
N ALA A 200 4.03 -23.67 17.52
CA ALA A 200 5.19 -24.52 17.45
C ALA A 200 6.38 -23.88 18.21
N PRO A 201 7.11 -24.65 19.03
CA PRO A 201 8.26 -24.13 19.78
C PRO A 201 9.40 -23.65 18.86
N ASN A 202 9.47 -24.18 17.64
CA ASN A 202 10.50 -23.86 16.64
C ASN A 202 10.02 -22.88 15.55
N ASN A 203 9.04 -22.02 15.85
CA ASN A 203 8.57 -21.04 14.87
C ASN A 203 9.60 -19.92 14.64
N PHE A 204 10.28 -19.92 13.51
CA PHE A 204 11.23 -18.83 13.17
C PHE A 204 10.53 -17.51 12.84
N LEU A 205 9.27 -17.55 12.39
CA LEU A 205 8.51 -16.32 12.06
C LEU A 205 8.17 -15.51 13.31
N SER A 206 8.09 -16.14 14.49
CA SER A 206 7.84 -15.43 15.75
C SER A 206 9.05 -14.62 16.23
N ARG A 207 10.24 -14.81 15.62
CA ARG A 207 11.45 -14.03 15.92
C ARG A 207 11.48 -12.68 15.21
N THR A 208 10.48 -12.38 14.38
CA THR A 208 10.37 -11.08 13.71
C THR A 208 10.09 -9.97 14.74
N TRP A 209 10.67 -8.79 14.52
CA TRP A 209 10.54 -7.67 15.47
C TRP A 209 9.08 -7.23 15.70
N TRP A 210 8.22 -7.44 14.70
CA TRP A 210 6.82 -7.07 14.73
C TRP A 210 5.90 -8.16 15.32
N ASN A 211 6.46 -9.32 15.73
CA ASN A 211 5.68 -10.41 16.31
C ASN A 211 4.84 -10.01 17.54
N PRO A 212 5.32 -9.17 18.49
CA PRO A 212 4.49 -8.74 19.63
C PRO A 212 3.22 -7.99 19.20
N ILE A 213 3.32 -7.18 18.15
CA ILE A 213 2.17 -6.45 17.58
C ILE A 213 1.23 -7.44 16.88
N PHE A 214 1.78 -8.39 16.13
CA PHE A 214 1.00 -9.47 15.53
C PHE A 214 0.19 -10.25 16.58
N ASP A 215 0.85 -10.65 17.67
CA ASP A 215 0.21 -11.42 18.73
C ASP A 215 -0.93 -10.65 19.41
N PHE A 216 -0.77 -9.33 19.58
CA PHE A 216 -1.82 -8.44 20.05
C PHE A 216 -3.00 -8.38 19.06
N LEU A 217 -2.75 -8.20 17.77
CA LEU A 217 -3.79 -8.06 16.74
C LEU A 217 -4.58 -9.35 16.48
N GLU A 218 -3.92 -10.49 16.59
CA GLU A 218 -4.47 -11.83 16.31
C GLU A 218 -4.78 -12.63 17.58
N LYS A 219 -4.79 -12.00 18.77
CA LYS A 219 -5.10 -12.68 20.06
C LYS A 219 -6.49 -13.32 20.07
N ASN A 220 -7.48 -12.64 19.47
CA ASN A 220 -8.89 -13.04 19.48
C ASN A 220 -9.29 -13.88 18.25
N VAL A 221 -8.35 -14.19 17.35
CA VAL A 221 -8.61 -14.92 16.11
C VAL A 221 -8.09 -16.34 16.27
N GLN A 222 -8.99 -17.28 16.55
CA GLN A 222 -8.65 -18.68 16.82
C GLN A 222 -8.81 -19.60 15.60
N THR A 223 -9.40 -19.12 14.52
CA THR A 223 -9.61 -19.86 13.27
C THR A 223 -9.30 -18.99 12.06
N THR A 224 -9.03 -19.64 10.92
CA THR A 224 -8.90 -18.96 9.62
C THR A 224 -10.17 -18.16 9.33
N VAL A 225 -10.01 -16.89 8.95
CA VAL A 225 -11.14 -15.99 8.69
C VAL A 225 -11.86 -16.45 7.43
N PRO A 226 -13.14 -16.88 7.53
CA PRO A 226 -13.87 -17.34 6.36
C PRO A 226 -14.21 -16.15 5.45
N VAL A 227 -14.05 -16.33 4.14
CA VAL A 227 -14.39 -15.33 3.14
C VAL A 227 -15.90 -15.35 2.91
N VAL A 228 -16.63 -14.57 3.72
CA VAL A 228 -18.09 -14.43 3.64
C VAL A 228 -18.46 -12.97 3.43
N PHE A 229 -19.28 -12.71 2.41
CA PHE A 229 -19.79 -11.39 2.10
C PHE A 229 -21.19 -11.20 2.69
N TRP A 230 -21.49 -9.99 3.15
CA TRP A 230 -22.85 -9.59 3.45
C TRP A 230 -23.61 -9.37 2.14
N SER A 231 -24.88 -9.80 2.09
CA SER A 231 -25.77 -9.38 1.00
C SER A 231 -25.98 -7.86 1.07
N PRO A 232 -26.10 -7.15 -0.06
CA PRO A 232 -26.25 -5.69 -0.09
C PRO A 232 -27.41 -5.17 0.78
N LEU A 233 -28.50 -5.94 0.85
CA LEU A 233 -29.70 -5.64 1.65
C LEU A 233 -29.46 -5.69 3.16
N ALA A 234 -28.58 -6.58 3.63
CA ALA A 234 -28.30 -6.75 5.05
C ALA A 234 -27.29 -5.71 5.59
N LEU A 235 -26.51 -5.08 4.71
CA LEU A 235 -25.65 -3.95 5.05
C LEU A 235 -26.47 -2.70 5.37
N LEU A 236 -27.51 -2.44 4.58
CA LEU A 236 -28.45 -1.32 4.78
C LEU A 236 -29.29 -1.48 6.06
N SER A 237 -29.74 -2.70 6.38
CA SER A 237 -30.52 -2.96 7.60
C SER A 237 -29.70 -2.81 8.87
N SER A 238 -28.43 -3.25 8.87
CA SER A 238 -27.53 -3.12 10.03
C SER A 238 -27.21 -1.65 10.36
N CYS A 239 -26.99 -0.81 9.34
CA CYS A 239 -26.85 0.64 9.56
C CYS A 239 -28.14 1.23 10.14
N ARG A 240 -29.31 0.86 9.61
CA ARG A 240 -30.62 1.33 10.09
C ARG A 240 -30.89 0.93 11.54
N GLN A 241 -30.49 -0.28 11.96
CA GLN A 241 -30.62 -0.74 13.35
C GLN A 241 -29.67 -0.01 14.30
N ARG A 242 -28.42 0.26 13.89
CA ARG A 242 -27.44 1.00 14.71
C ARG A 242 -27.85 2.45 14.96
N TYR A 243 -28.46 3.12 13.98
CA TYR A 243 -29.02 4.46 14.16
C TYR A 243 -30.26 4.47 15.07
N ARG A 244 -31.05 3.39 15.09
CA ARG A 244 -32.23 3.28 15.98
C ARG A 244 -31.85 3.13 17.46
N VAL A 245 -30.72 2.48 17.75
CA VAL A 245 -30.23 2.29 19.14
C VAL A 245 -29.66 3.58 19.74
N VAL A 246 -29.16 4.52 18.93
CA VAL A 246 -28.63 5.81 19.42
C VAL A 246 -29.75 6.86 19.66
N GLY A 247 -30.95 6.63 19.13
CA GLY A 247 -32.09 7.55 19.26
C GLY A 247 -33.12 7.16 20.32
N GLY A 248 -32.83 6.16 21.17
CA GLY A 248 -33.86 5.48 21.96
C GLY A 248 -33.55 5.31 23.44
N GLU A 249 -33.05 6.34 24.14
CA GLU A 249 -33.17 6.44 25.61
C GLU A 249 -33.41 7.91 26.03
N ARG A 250 -34.67 8.34 25.94
CA ARG A 250 -35.28 9.20 26.96
C ARG A 250 -36.54 8.47 27.40
N VAL A 251 -36.47 7.85 28.57
CA VAL A 251 -37.63 7.39 29.31
C VAL A 251 -37.65 8.21 30.60
N GLU A 252 -38.86 8.68 30.91
CA GLU A 252 -39.30 9.60 31.96
C GLU A 252 -38.80 9.27 33.37
#